data_AF-A0A925X6Z6-F1
#
_entry.id   AF-A0A925X6Z6-F1
#
_cell.length_a   1.000
_cell.length_b   1.000
_cell.length_c   1.000
_cell.angle_alpha   90.00
_cell.angle_beta   90.00
_cell.angle_gamma   90.00
#
_symmetry.space_group_name_H-M   'P 1'
#
loop_
_entity.id
_entity.type
_entity.pdbx_description
1 polymer ?
#
loop_
_entity_poly.entity_id
_entity_poly.type
_entity_poly.pdbx_seq_one_letter_code
_entity_poly.pdbx_strand_id
1 'polypeptide(L)'
;QWAAGWPGTSVGTFGGVIEVIDFTESKDGKYRMLVKPDPTENKWPTQLRVGSKVFGWVMLDDVPIWWEVWRQLNGFPPNMPEDNKQKEEDIKPKTAGK
;
A
#
# COMPACT_ATOMS: atom_id res chain seq x y z
N GLN A 1 -2.40 -9.39 -33.24
CA GLN A 1 -0.98 -9.59 -33.56
C GLN A 1 -0.24 -9.70 -32.24
N TRP A 2 0.29 -10.89 -31.97
CA TRP A 2 0.81 -11.33 -30.68
C TRP A 2 2.32 -11.19 -30.76
N ALA A 3 2.88 -10.13 -30.18
CA ALA A 3 4.33 -10.04 -30.04
C ALA A 3 4.72 -10.88 -28.83
N ALA A 4 5.07 -12.14 -29.09
CA ALA A 4 5.83 -12.97 -28.18
C ALA A 4 7.17 -12.25 -27.91
N GLY A 5 7.28 -11.63 -26.74
CA GLY A 5 8.56 -11.16 -26.22
C GLY A 5 9.49 -12.34 -25.97
N TRP A 6 10.76 -12.17 -26.33
CA TRP A 6 11.85 -13.13 -26.17
C TRP A 6 11.86 -13.84 -24.80
N PRO A 7 12.30 -15.13 -24.74
CA PRO A 7 12.40 -15.85 -23.48
C PRO A 7 13.52 -15.24 -22.64
N GLY A 8 13.16 -14.47 -21.62
CA GLY A 8 14.12 -13.86 -20.68
C GLY A 8 13.74 -12.46 -20.18
N THR A 9 12.80 -11.77 -20.81
CA THR A 9 12.38 -10.44 -20.33
C THR A 9 11.27 -10.61 -19.30
N SER A 10 11.62 -10.52 -18.02
CA SER A 10 10.69 -10.60 -16.89
C SER A 10 9.73 -9.41 -16.88
N VAL A 11 8.72 -9.47 -17.74
CA VAL A 11 7.56 -8.57 -17.74
C VAL A 11 6.48 -9.25 -16.92
N GLY A 12 6.19 -8.72 -15.74
CA GLY A 12 5.20 -9.31 -14.84
C GLY A 12 4.93 -8.44 -13.63
N THR A 13 3.81 -8.72 -12.96
CA THR A 13 3.49 -8.16 -11.64
C THR A 13 4.04 -9.11 -10.59
N PHE A 14 4.69 -8.57 -9.57
CA PHE A 14 5.25 -9.34 -8.48
C PHE A 14 4.79 -8.74 -7.15
N GLY A 15 4.34 -9.59 -6.23
CA GLY A 15 4.00 -9.18 -4.88
C GLY A 15 5.21 -8.66 -4.10
N GLY A 16 4.92 -7.72 -3.20
CA GLY A 16 5.93 -7.15 -2.32
C GLY A 16 5.28 -6.64 -1.05
N VAL A 17 6.01 -6.76 0.05
CA VAL A 17 5.59 -6.28 1.37
C VAL A 17 6.34 -4.99 1.67
N ILE A 18 5.61 -3.95 2.10
CA ILE A 18 6.21 -2.70 2.55
C ILE A 18 6.86 -2.94 3.90
N GLU A 19 8.18 -2.75 3.97
CA GLU A 19 8.94 -2.90 5.21
C GLU A 19 9.06 -1.56 5.94
N VAL A 20 9.32 -0.48 5.19
CA VAL A 20 9.60 0.84 5.77
C VAL A 20 8.93 1.91 4.94
N ILE A 21 8.33 2.87 5.63
CA ILE A 21 7.83 4.12 5.08
C ILE A 21 8.66 5.25 5.70
N ASP A 22 9.26 6.06 4.84
CA ASP A 22 9.90 7.31 5.27
C ASP A 22 8.82 8.39 5.36
N PHE A 23 8.54 8.87 6.58
CA PHE A 23 7.53 9.90 6.84
C PHE A 23 7.99 11.32 6.43
N THR A 24 9.20 11.45 5.90
CA THR A 24 9.70 12.72 5.39
C THR A 24 9.15 12.95 3.98
N GLU A 25 8.41 14.04 3.80
CA GLU A 25 7.93 14.46 2.50
C GLU A 25 9.11 14.74 1.55
N SER A 26 9.12 14.09 0.40
CA SER A 26 10.06 14.41 -0.68
C SER A 26 9.59 15.64 -1.45
N LYS A 27 10.47 16.18 -2.31
CA LYS A 27 10.05 17.17 -3.30
C LYS A 27 8.89 16.58 -4.10
N ASP A 28 7.78 17.32 -4.18
CA ASP A 28 6.51 16.96 -4.84
C ASP A 28 5.48 16.17 -3.99
N GLY A 29 5.55 16.20 -2.65
CA GLY A 29 4.49 15.60 -1.81
C GLY A 29 4.46 14.07 -1.80
N LYS A 30 5.57 13.44 -2.19
CA LYS A 30 5.71 11.99 -2.28
C LYS A 30 6.47 11.43 -1.08
N TYR A 31 6.10 10.22 -0.68
CA TYR A 31 6.83 9.47 0.34
C TYR A 31 7.71 8.41 -0.31
N ARG A 32 8.80 8.07 0.36
CA ARG A 32 9.68 6.98 -0.05
C ARG A 32 9.34 5.74 0.77
N MET A 33 9.20 4.61 0.09
CA MET A 33 8.92 3.32 0.72
C MET A 33 9.97 2.30 0.29
N LEU A 34 10.33 1.41 1.21
CA LEU A 34 11.14 0.23 0.94
C LEU A 34 10.24 -0.99 0.92
N VAL A 35 10.29 -1.71 -0.20
CA VAL A 35 9.51 -2.91 -0.45
C VAL A 35 10.45 -4.10 -0.51
N LYS A 36 10.08 -5.22 0.09
CA LYS A 36 10.77 -6.51 -0.03
C LYS A 36 9.90 -7.49 -0.84
N PRO A 37 10.51 -8.49 -1.51
CA PRO A 37 9.75 -9.56 -2.15
C PRO A 37 8.86 -10.28 -1.12
N ASP A 38 7.60 -10.52 -1.48
CA ASP A 38 6.72 -11.34 -0.64
C ASP A 38 7.16 -12.81 -0.72
N PRO A 39 7.42 -13.50 0.41
CA PRO A 39 7.83 -14.90 0.43
C PRO A 39 6.75 -15.89 -0.03
N THR A 40 5.48 -15.48 -0.03
CA THR A 40 4.33 -16.29 -0.44
C THR A 40 4.05 -16.23 -1.94
N GLU A 41 4.60 -15.23 -2.62
CA GLU A 41 4.41 -15.00 -4.05
C GLU A 41 5.62 -15.38 -4.91
N ASN A 42 5.48 -15.17 -6.23
CA ASN A 42 6.55 -15.37 -7.18
C ASN A 42 7.75 -14.46 -6.88
N LYS A 43 8.95 -15.04 -6.90
CA LYS A 43 10.20 -14.30 -6.69
C LYS A 43 10.36 -13.22 -7.75
N TRP A 44 10.89 -12.08 -7.29
CA TRP A 44 11.30 -11.00 -8.18
C TRP A 44 12.39 -11.46 -9.16
N PRO A 45 12.43 -10.87 -10.36
CA PRO A 45 13.41 -11.25 -11.35
C PRO A 45 14.82 -10.84 -10.93
N THR A 46 15.78 -11.74 -11.11
CA THR A 46 17.20 -11.54 -10.75
C THR A 46 17.87 -10.41 -11.53
N GLN A 47 17.28 -9.97 -12.64
CA GLN A 47 17.80 -8.91 -13.50
C GLN A 47 17.26 -7.50 -13.16
N LEU A 48 16.73 -7.28 -11.95
CA LEU A 48 16.43 -5.93 -11.48
C LEU A 48 17.73 -5.14 -11.33
N ARG A 49 17.94 -4.17 -12.23
CA ARG A 49 19.09 -3.27 -12.18
C ARG A 49 18.76 -2.06 -11.32
N VAL A 50 19.76 -1.57 -10.59
CA VAL A 50 19.65 -0.28 -9.89
C VAL A 50 19.32 0.81 -10.90
N GLY A 51 18.35 1.67 -10.57
CA GLY A 51 17.87 2.73 -11.46
C GLY A 51 16.73 2.30 -12.40
N SER A 52 16.33 1.02 -12.40
CA SER A 52 15.09 0.60 -13.06
C SER A 52 13.88 1.26 -12.40
N LYS A 53 12.95 1.74 -13.23
CA LYS A 53 11.65 2.23 -12.75
C LYS A 53 10.67 1.07 -12.66
N VAL A 54 9.85 1.09 -11.61
CA VAL A 54 8.73 0.16 -11.43
C VAL A 54 7.45 0.96 -11.27
N PHE A 55 6.34 0.38 -11.73
CA PHE A 55 5.01 0.87 -11.43
C PHE A 55 4.32 -0.17 -10.56
N GLY A 56 3.68 0.27 -9.48
CA GLY A 56 3.09 -0.60 -8.49
C GLY A 56 1.85 0.03 -7.89
N TRP A 57 0.99 -0.82 -7.38
CA TRP A 57 -0.20 -0.45 -6.63
C TRP A 57 0.01 -0.92 -5.21
N VAL A 58 -0.36 -0.08 -4.25
CA VAL A 58 -0.31 -0.42 -2.83
C VAL A 58 -1.74 -0.50 -2.33
N MET A 59 -2.10 -1.64 -1.75
CA MET A 59 -3.38 -1.84 -1.10
C MET A 59 -3.23 -1.47 0.38
N LEU A 60 -4.10 -0.58 0.88
CA LEU A 60 -4.08 -0.16 2.29
C LEU A 60 -4.78 -1.20 3.18
N ASP A 61 -5.88 -1.76 2.69
CA ASP A 61 -6.72 -2.71 3.42
C ASP A 61 -7.23 -3.82 2.50
N ASP A 62 -7.32 -5.04 3.05
CA ASP A 62 -7.92 -6.19 2.39
C ASP A 62 -9.44 -6.21 2.62
N VAL A 63 -10.22 -6.20 1.54
CA VAL A 63 -11.69 -6.22 1.60
C VAL A 63 -12.22 -7.55 1.05
N PRO A 64 -13.08 -8.27 1.79
CA PRO A 64 -13.69 -9.49 1.29
C PRO A 64 -14.52 -9.26 0.03
N ILE A 65 -14.35 -10.10 -0.99
CA ILE A 65 -15.03 -9.97 -2.29
C ILE A 65 -16.56 -9.89 -2.14
N TRP A 66 -17.15 -10.71 -1.26
CA TRP A 66 -18.60 -10.73 -1.05
C TRP A 66 -19.13 -9.38 -0.55
N TRP A 67 -18.33 -8.66 0.25
CA TRP A 67 -18.69 -7.36 0.78
C TRP A 67 -18.72 -6.31 -0.33
N GLU A 68 -17.72 -6.32 -1.23
CA GLU A 68 -17.70 -5.42 -2.38
C GLU A 68 -18.88 -5.65 -3.32
N VAL A 69 -19.22 -6.92 -3.59
CA VAL A 69 -20.36 -7.27 -4.44
C VAL A 69 -21.66 -6.78 -3.82
N TRP A 70 -21.90 -7.05 -2.54
CA TRP A 70 -23.11 -6.59 -1.85
C TRP A 70 -23.19 -5.06 -1.79
N ARG A 71 -22.08 -4.39 -1.47
CA ARG A 71 -22.01 -2.93 -1.39
C ARG A 71 -22.29 -2.26 -2.73
N GLN A 72 -21.72 -2.78 -3.83
CA GLN A 72 -21.93 -2.24 -5.18
C GLN A 72 -23.40 -2.38 -5.60
N LEU A 73 -24.05 -3.51 -5.27
CA LEU A 73 -25.48 -3.72 -5.55
C LEU A 73 -26.39 -2.76 -4.77
N ASN A 74 -25.99 -2.35 -3.56
CA ASN A 74 -26.75 -1.41 -2.73
C ASN A 74 -26.33 0.06 -2.88
N GLY A 75 -25.30 0.34 -3.69
CA GLY A 75 -24.84 1.71 -3.97
C GLY A 75 -24.11 2.40 -2.80
N PHE A 76 -23.58 1.66 -1.81
CA PHE A 76 -22.81 2.30 -0.75
C PHE A 76 -21.40 2.72 -1.24
N PRO A 77 -20.92 3.91 -0.85
CA PRO A 77 -19.61 4.41 -1.25
C PRO A 77 -18.46 3.55 -0.70
N PRO A 78 -17.26 3.59 -1.31
CA PRO A 78 -16.07 2.90 -0.79
C PRO A 78 -15.70 3.39 0.61
N ASN A 79 -15.15 2.49 1.43
CA ASN A 79 -14.59 2.87 2.72
C ASN A 79 -13.35 3.74 2.45
N MET A 80 -13.36 4.98 2.95
CA MET A 80 -12.13 5.75 3.07
C MET A 80 -11.38 5.22 4.28
N PRO A 81 -10.05 5.06 4.21
CA PRO A 81 -9.27 4.84 5.42
C PRO A 81 -9.61 5.96 6.38
N GLU A 82 -10.07 5.62 7.58
CA GLU A 82 -10.35 6.61 8.59
C GLU A 82 -9.03 7.33 8.89
N ASP A 83 -8.95 8.63 8.58
CA ASP A 83 -7.92 9.48 9.16
C ASP A 83 -8.03 9.28 10.67
N ASN A 84 -7.05 8.58 11.24
CA ASN A 84 -7.01 8.21 12.64
C ASN A 84 -6.80 9.50 13.46
N LYS A 85 -7.86 10.30 13.59
CA LYS A 85 -7.97 11.40 14.53
C LYS A 85 -8.01 10.73 15.88
N GLN A 86 -6.82 10.60 16.47
CA GLN A 86 -6.63 10.32 17.87
C GLN A 86 -7.68 11.11 18.64
N LYS A 87 -8.57 10.40 19.35
CA LYS A 87 -9.41 11.02 20.36
C LYS A 87 -8.46 11.66 21.35
N GLU A 88 -8.33 12.99 21.30
CA GLU A 88 -7.86 13.77 22.43
C GLU A 88 -8.86 13.52 23.56
N GLU A 89 -8.55 12.54 24.39
CA GLU A 89 -9.20 12.40 25.69
C GLU A 89 -8.83 13.66 26.48
N ASP A 90 -9.83 14.50 26.75
CA ASP A 90 -9.77 15.63 27.65
C ASP A 90 -9.12 15.21 28.98
N ILE A 91 -7.81 15.40 29.12
CA ILE A 91 -7.13 15.34 30.41
C ILE A 91 -7.58 16.58 31.17
N LYS A 92 -8.73 16.47 31.86
CA LYS A 92 -9.15 17.47 32.85
C LYS A 92 -8.01 17.60 33.87
N PRO A 93 -7.46 18.80 34.10
CA PRO A 93 -6.44 18.98 35.13
C PRO A 93 -7.07 18.60 36.47
N LYS A 94 -6.56 17.54 37.10
CA LYS A 94 -6.90 17.24 38.49
C LYS A 94 -6.43 18.43 39.32
N THR A 95 -7.41 19.15 39.86
CA THR A 95 -7.23 20.25 40.79
C THR A 95 -6.22 19.86 41.86
N ALA A 96 -5.19 20.70 42.04
CA ALA A 96 -4.24 20.58 43.13
C ALA A 96 -5.01 20.68 44.46
N GLY A 97 -5.22 19.53 45.10
CA GLY A 97 -5.73 19.43 46.46
C GLY A 97 -4.70 20.03 47.40
N LYS A 98 -5.18 20.96 48.22
CA LYS A 98 -4.49 21.64 49.31
C LYS A 98 -4.10 20.67 50.43
#